data_AF-A0A2U9IT28-F1
#
_entry.id   AF-A0A2U9IT28-F1
#
_cell.length_a   1.000
_cell.length_b   1.000
_cell.length_c   1.000
_cell.angle_alpha   90.00
_cell.angle_beta   90.00
_cell.angle_gamma   90.00
#
_symmetry.space_group_name_H-M   'P 1'
#
loop_
_entity.id
_entity.type
_entity.pdbx_description
1 polymer ?
#
loop_
_entity_poly.entity_id
_entity_poly.type
_entity_poly.pdbx_seq_one_letter_code
_entity_poly.pdbx_strand_id
1 'polypeptide(L)'
;MISYKSKFFYLATSVAIVVFTVNPLTLQVLRENPLILMVSHYSLYFAGILAGFSLFRFSKILVIPAVIPPILFHLPYFFVESGVNLSWTFVDYASMILGGLLLGGTLKQIGNVIKGALFVLYMIGDTTLGVLLILGYPVYSPPDVPFSPYTVSQLVEVSYLMFGIMNAILFGVLGYTLRKLLN
;
A
#
# COMPACT_ATOMS: atom_id res chain seq x y z
N MET A 1 25.51 7.85 -4.40
CA MET A 1 25.48 7.28 -3.04
C MET A 1 24.59 8.19 -2.18
N ILE A 2 23.57 7.68 -1.47
CA ILE A 2 22.64 8.52 -0.69
C ILE A 2 23.40 9.12 0.52
N SER A 3 23.25 10.42 0.77
CA SER A 3 23.90 11.11 1.89
C SER A 3 23.42 10.57 3.24
N TYR A 4 24.24 10.68 4.29
CA TYR A 4 23.85 10.27 5.64
C TYR A 4 22.59 10.98 6.13
N LYS A 5 22.49 12.30 5.92
CA LYS A 5 21.30 13.10 6.25
C LYS A 5 20.04 12.59 5.57
N SER A 6 20.15 12.22 4.29
CA SER A 6 19.02 11.66 3.53
C SER A 6 18.62 10.27 4.02
N LYS A 7 19.58 9.41 4.40
CA LYS A 7 19.27 8.10 5.00
C LYS A 7 18.52 8.24 6.32
N PHE A 8 19.01 9.12 7.20
CA PHE A 8 18.35 9.40 8.48
C PHE A 8 16.92 9.90 8.27
N PHE A 9 16.72 10.85 7.34
CA PHE A 9 15.38 11.36 7.02
C PHE A 9 14.42 10.25 6.59
N TYR A 10 14.81 9.39 5.64
CA TYR A 10 13.95 8.29 5.19
C TYR A 10 13.59 7.31 6.32
N LEU A 11 14.56 7.00 7.19
CA LEU A 11 14.33 6.11 8.32
C LEU A 11 13.44 6.72 9.39
N ALA A 12 13.70 7.98 9.75
CA ALA A 12 12.86 8.70 10.71
C ALA A 12 11.41 8.79 10.20
N THR A 13 11.21 9.11 8.92
CA THR A 13 9.89 9.14 8.29
C THR A 13 9.24 7.75 8.27
N SER A 14 9.99 6.70 7.92
CA SER A 14 9.49 5.31 7.95
C SER A 14 9.02 4.91 9.35
N VAL A 15 9.83 5.16 10.38
CA VAL A 15 9.49 4.86 11.78
C VAL A 15 8.29 5.67 12.23
N ALA A 16 8.23 6.96 11.90
CA ALA A 16 7.09 7.81 12.24
C ALA A 16 5.78 7.25 11.64
N ILE A 17 5.80 6.87 10.36
CA ILE A 17 4.63 6.25 9.71
C ILE A 17 4.21 4.98 10.45
N VAL A 18 5.14 4.07 10.75
CA VAL A 18 4.83 2.83 11.48
C VAL A 18 4.20 3.12 12.84
N VAL A 19 4.74 4.08 13.62
CA VAL A 19 4.20 4.44 14.94
C VAL A 19 2.81 5.05 14.83
N PHE A 20 2.58 5.94 13.87
CA PHE A 20 1.27 6.55 13.67
C PHE A 20 0.24 5.59 13.08
N THR A 21 0.67 4.55 12.37
CA THR A 21 -0.23 3.55 11.78
C THR A 21 -0.51 2.39 12.74
N VAL A 22 0.48 1.91 13.49
CA VAL A 22 0.34 0.76 14.39
C VAL A 22 0.29 1.24 15.83
N ASN A 23 -0.91 1.59 16.29
CA ASN A 23 -1.15 2.00 17.67
C ASN A 23 -2.55 1.54 18.15
N PRO A 24 -2.83 1.58 19.46
CA PRO A 24 -4.09 1.08 19.99
C PRO A 24 -5.34 1.76 19.39
N LEU A 25 -5.26 3.04 19.01
CA LEU A 25 -6.40 3.77 18.45
C LEU A 25 -6.74 3.26 17.05
N THR A 26 -5.73 3.05 16.20
CA THR A 26 -5.95 2.52 14.84
C THR A 26 -6.45 1.09 14.89
N LEU A 27 -5.87 0.24 15.75
CA LEU A 27 -6.25 -1.17 15.88
C LEU A 27 -7.71 -1.35 16.35
N GLN A 28 -8.22 -0.48 17.22
CA GLN A 28 -9.59 -0.56 17.73
C GLN A 28 -10.64 -0.26 16.66
N VAL A 29 -10.32 0.55 15.66
CA VAL A 29 -11.29 1.01 14.65
C VAL A 29 -11.27 0.21 13.35
N LEU A 30 -10.32 -0.72 13.16
CA LEU A 30 -10.19 -1.49 11.91
C LEU A 30 -11.45 -2.28 11.56
N ARG A 31 -12.09 -2.87 12.57
CA ARG A 31 -13.31 -3.68 12.38
C ARG A 31 -14.50 -2.85 11.91
N GLU A 32 -14.52 -1.58 12.26
CA GLU A 32 -15.65 -0.68 11.99
C GLU A 32 -15.42 0.18 10.75
N ASN A 33 -14.15 0.43 10.40
CA ASN A 33 -13.80 1.36 9.34
C ASN A 33 -12.78 0.76 8.36
N PRO A 34 -13.22 0.26 7.19
CA PRO A 34 -12.34 -0.31 6.18
C PRO A 34 -11.37 0.72 5.58
N LEU A 35 -11.66 2.02 5.71
CA LEU A 35 -10.76 3.07 5.27
C LEU A 35 -9.48 3.10 6.08
N ILE A 36 -9.58 2.96 7.41
CA ILE A 36 -8.40 2.94 8.28
C ILE A 36 -7.55 1.71 7.97
N LEU A 37 -8.17 0.57 7.68
CA LEU A 37 -7.46 -0.62 7.24
C LEU A 37 -6.69 -0.37 5.93
N MET A 38 -7.34 0.14 4.89
CA MET A 38 -6.69 0.45 3.60
C MET A 38 -5.56 1.47 3.74
N VAL A 39 -5.81 2.57 4.46
CA VAL A 39 -4.78 3.60 4.69
C VAL A 39 -3.60 3.00 5.47
N SER A 40 -3.86 2.16 6.47
CA SER A 40 -2.80 1.50 7.24
C SER A 40 -1.96 0.59 6.35
N HIS A 41 -2.61 -0.23 5.53
CA HIS A 41 -1.99 -1.13 4.57
C HIS A 41 -1.03 -0.39 3.62
N TYR A 42 -1.49 0.66 2.93
CA TYR A 42 -0.63 1.47 2.05
C TYR A 42 0.50 2.19 2.81
N SER A 43 0.19 2.74 3.98
CA SER A 43 1.16 3.48 4.80
C SER A 43 2.31 2.59 5.23
N LEU A 44 2.03 1.36 5.67
CA LEU A 44 3.05 0.41 6.11
C LEU A 44 3.89 -0.13 4.95
N TYR A 45 3.27 -0.38 3.80
CA TYR A 45 4.02 -0.76 2.60
C TYR A 45 4.97 0.37 2.18
N PHE A 46 4.48 1.62 2.18
CA PHE A 46 5.30 2.79 1.88
C PHE A 46 6.42 3.01 2.91
N ALA A 47 6.14 2.86 4.20
CA ALA A 47 7.15 2.91 5.25
C ALA A 47 8.26 1.87 5.03
N GLY A 48 7.88 0.65 4.64
CA GLY A 48 8.80 -0.40 4.21
C GLY A 48 9.66 0.07 3.03
N ILE A 49 9.07 0.64 1.97
CA ILE A 49 9.80 1.15 0.80
C ILE A 49 10.85 2.18 1.21
N LEU A 50 10.50 3.14 2.08
CA LEU A 50 11.45 4.16 2.56
C LEU A 50 12.63 3.54 3.32
N ALA A 51 12.35 2.62 4.23
CA ALA A 51 13.39 1.89 4.97
C ALA A 51 14.28 1.07 4.02
N GLY A 52 13.66 0.27 3.15
CA GLY A 52 14.31 -0.53 2.12
C GLY A 52 15.24 0.29 1.23
N PHE A 53 14.72 1.39 0.71
CA PHE A 53 15.45 2.30 -0.17
C PHE A 53 16.59 3.02 0.55
N SER A 54 16.48 3.31 1.84
CA SER A 54 17.56 4.00 2.58
C SER A 54 18.70 3.06 2.98
N LEU A 55 18.37 1.84 3.45
CA LEU A 55 19.31 0.91 4.07
C LEU A 55 19.93 -0.07 3.09
N PHE A 56 19.13 -0.61 2.17
CA PHE A 56 19.49 -1.82 1.45
C PHE A 56 19.73 -1.59 -0.04
N ARG A 57 20.29 -2.63 -0.68
CA ARG A 57 20.54 -2.69 -2.12
C ARG A 57 20.42 -4.14 -2.61
N PHE A 58 19.20 -4.68 -2.52
CA PHE A 58 18.91 -6.08 -2.79
C PHE A 58 18.92 -6.44 -4.28
N SER A 59 19.02 -7.73 -4.59
CA SER A 59 18.89 -8.25 -5.95
C SER A 59 17.54 -7.88 -6.58
N LYS A 60 17.55 -7.52 -7.88
CA LYS A 60 16.34 -7.20 -8.65
C LYS A 60 15.27 -8.30 -8.63
N ILE A 61 15.64 -9.55 -8.38
CA ILE A 61 14.71 -10.69 -8.32
C ILE A 61 13.74 -10.55 -7.15
N LEU A 62 14.12 -9.85 -6.07
CA LEU A 62 13.26 -9.65 -4.91
C LEU A 62 12.07 -8.71 -5.17
N VAL A 63 11.96 -8.11 -6.36
CA VAL A 63 10.73 -7.42 -6.78
C VAL A 63 9.53 -8.37 -6.77
N ILE A 64 9.72 -9.63 -7.16
CA ILE A 64 8.64 -10.62 -7.24
C ILE A 64 8.01 -10.86 -5.86
N PRO A 65 8.75 -11.30 -4.82
CA PRO A 65 8.16 -11.44 -3.49
C PRO A 65 7.72 -10.12 -2.87
N ALA A 66 8.27 -8.97 -3.31
CA ALA A 66 7.89 -7.68 -2.77
C ALA A 66 6.46 -7.23 -3.14
N VAL A 67 5.93 -7.66 -4.29
CA VAL A 67 4.58 -7.31 -4.74
C VAL A 67 3.50 -8.31 -4.30
N ILE A 68 3.90 -9.49 -3.81
CA ILE A 68 2.95 -10.52 -3.35
C ILE A 68 2.09 -10.01 -2.18
N PRO A 69 2.64 -9.38 -1.12
CA PRO A 69 1.84 -8.95 0.00
C PRO A 69 0.67 -8.04 -0.39
N PRO A 70 0.87 -6.89 -1.08
CA PRO A 70 -0.27 -6.03 -1.40
C PRO A 70 -1.31 -6.77 -2.23
N ILE A 71 -0.93 -7.58 -3.21
CA ILE A 71 -1.88 -8.38 -4.01
C ILE A 71 -2.69 -9.34 -3.12
N LEU A 72 -2.02 -10.07 -2.23
CA LEU A 72 -2.64 -11.07 -1.36
C LEU A 72 -3.71 -10.45 -0.46
N PHE A 73 -3.40 -9.32 0.17
CA PHE A 73 -4.29 -8.66 1.12
C PHE A 73 -5.36 -7.78 0.47
N HIS A 74 -5.34 -7.64 -0.85
CA HIS A 74 -6.48 -7.12 -1.62
C HIS A 74 -7.48 -8.24 -2.00
N LEU A 75 -7.16 -9.52 -1.78
CA LEU A 75 -8.16 -10.57 -1.99
C LEU A 75 -9.25 -10.52 -0.91
N PRO A 76 -10.53 -10.79 -1.26
CA PRO A 76 -11.67 -10.61 -0.36
C PRO A 76 -11.51 -11.16 1.05
N TYR A 77 -11.08 -12.42 1.14
CA TYR A 77 -10.93 -13.12 2.42
C TYR A 77 -9.87 -12.45 3.30
N PHE A 78 -8.66 -12.25 2.77
CA PHE A 78 -7.54 -11.72 3.54
C PHE A 78 -7.75 -10.25 3.92
N PHE A 79 -8.36 -9.44 3.04
CA PHE A 79 -8.70 -8.07 3.37
C PHE A 79 -9.60 -8.00 4.60
N VAL A 80 -10.69 -8.77 4.60
CA VAL A 80 -11.66 -8.74 5.70
C VAL A 80 -11.07 -9.34 6.98
N GLU A 81 -10.34 -10.46 6.90
CA GLU A 81 -9.65 -11.06 8.06
C GLU A 81 -8.68 -10.07 8.74
N SER A 82 -7.92 -9.30 7.97
CA SER A 82 -7.01 -8.26 8.49
C SER A 82 -7.73 -7.16 9.27
N GLY A 83 -9.01 -6.94 9.00
CA GLY A 83 -9.83 -5.96 9.69
C GLY A 83 -10.53 -6.48 10.95
N VAL A 84 -10.79 -7.80 11.04
CA VAL A 84 -11.60 -8.38 12.12
C VAL A 84 -10.81 -9.23 13.10
N ASN A 85 -9.70 -9.82 12.67
CA ASN A 85 -8.89 -10.73 13.47
C ASN A 85 -7.51 -10.13 13.72
N LEU A 86 -7.23 -9.82 14.98
CA LEU A 86 -5.99 -9.15 15.39
C LEU A 86 -4.73 -9.92 14.95
N SER A 87 -4.75 -11.25 14.95
CA SER A 87 -3.62 -12.05 14.47
C SER A 87 -3.38 -11.81 12.99
N TRP A 88 -4.44 -11.82 12.18
CA TRP A 88 -4.35 -11.52 10.74
C TRP A 88 -3.97 -10.07 10.47
N THR A 89 -4.42 -9.12 11.28
CA THR A 89 -3.96 -7.72 11.23
C THR A 89 -2.44 -7.63 11.34
N PHE A 90 -1.83 -8.34 12.29
CA PHE A 90 -0.37 -8.34 12.43
C PHE A 90 0.34 -9.06 11.28
N VAL A 91 -0.26 -10.11 10.71
CA VAL A 91 0.29 -10.76 9.51
C VAL A 91 0.29 -9.79 8.33
N ASP A 92 -0.81 -9.07 8.10
CA ASP A 92 -0.92 -8.03 7.07
C ASP A 92 0.14 -6.95 7.27
N TYR A 93 0.17 -6.34 8.45
CA TYR A 93 1.07 -5.23 8.76
C TYR A 93 2.54 -5.63 8.61
N ALA A 94 2.93 -6.80 9.13
CA ALA A 94 4.28 -7.31 8.97
C ALA A 94 4.60 -7.59 7.49
N SER A 95 3.67 -8.21 6.77
CA SER A 95 3.84 -8.52 5.34
C SER A 95 3.96 -7.26 4.49
N MET A 96 3.23 -6.19 4.82
CA MET A 96 3.33 -4.90 4.15
C MET A 96 4.69 -4.25 4.36
N ILE A 97 5.15 -4.18 5.61
CA ILE A 97 6.46 -3.62 5.92
C ILE A 97 7.55 -4.42 5.20
N LEU A 98 7.49 -5.76 5.26
CA LEU A 98 8.47 -6.64 4.62
C LEU A 98 8.45 -6.50 3.09
N GLY A 99 7.27 -6.55 2.47
CA GLY A 99 7.10 -6.37 1.04
C GLY A 99 7.63 -5.01 0.57
N GLY A 100 7.30 -3.95 1.30
CA GLY A 100 7.80 -2.61 1.04
C GLY A 100 9.33 -2.53 1.18
N LEU A 101 9.89 -3.11 2.23
CA LEU A 101 11.33 -3.15 2.49
C LEU A 101 12.09 -3.86 1.36
N LEU A 102 11.55 -4.99 0.88
CA LEU A 102 12.09 -5.69 -0.28
C LEU A 102 12.02 -4.80 -1.52
N LEU A 103 10.86 -4.22 -1.84
CA LEU A 103 10.70 -3.36 -3.02
C LEU A 103 11.68 -2.19 -2.97
N GLY A 104 11.68 -1.42 -1.87
CA GLY A 104 12.57 -0.29 -1.66
C GLY A 104 14.04 -0.65 -1.82
N GLY A 105 14.46 -1.79 -1.27
CA GLY A 105 15.83 -2.29 -1.40
C GLY A 105 16.22 -2.65 -2.84
N THR A 106 15.27 -3.04 -3.68
CA THR A 106 15.50 -3.34 -5.11
C THR A 106 15.45 -2.13 -6.04
N LEU A 107 14.79 -1.02 -5.64
CA LEU A 107 14.59 0.17 -6.49
C LEU A 107 15.90 0.78 -7.02
N LYS A 108 17.03 0.57 -6.33
CA LYS A 108 18.36 1.04 -6.78
C LYS A 108 19.01 0.17 -7.86
N GLN A 109 18.52 -1.06 -8.05
CA GLN A 109 19.07 -2.03 -8.99
C GLN A 109 18.21 -2.21 -10.24
N ILE A 110 16.91 -1.89 -10.17
CA ILE A 110 16.01 -2.00 -11.31
C ILE A 110 16.03 -0.74 -12.18
N GLY A 111 15.92 -0.93 -13.50
CA GLY A 111 15.86 0.15 -14.48
C GLY A 111 14.52 0.89 -14.47
N ASN A 112 14.48 2.06 -15.11
CA ASN A 112 13.28 2.91 -15.15
C ASN A 112 12.08 2.22 -15.83
N VAL A 113 12.32 1.34 -16.81
CA VAL A 113 11.26 0.57 -17.47
C VAL A 113 10.52 -0.31 -16.47
N ILE A 114 11.24 -1.05 -15.63
CA ILE A 114 10.62 -1.92 -14.60
C ILE A 114 9.90 -1.08 -13.55
N LYS A 115 10.48 0.05 -13.12
CA LYS A 115 9.80 0.98 -12.20
C LYS A 115 8.50 1.51 -12.76
N GLY A 116 8.51 1.92 -14.03
CA GLY A 116 7.32 2.38 -14.75
C GLY A 116 6.29 1.28 -14.88
N ALA A 117 6.70 0.05 -15.23
CA ALA A 117 5.80 -1.09 -15.32
C ALA A 117 5.16 -1.43 -13.96
N LEU A 118 5.95 -1.47 -12.87
CA LEU A 118 5.43 -1.68 -11.51
C LEU A 118 4.43 -0.60 -11.12
N PHE A 119 4.74 0.67 -11.43
CA PHE A 119 3.86 1.78 -11.17
C PHE A 119 2.55 1.69 -11.96
N VAL A 120 2.60 1.36 -13.25
CA VAL A 120 1.41 1.17 -14.08
C VAL A 120 0.56 0.00 -13.59
N LEU A 121 1.18 -1.14 -13.29
CA LEU A 121 0.47 -2.31 -12.75
C LEU A 121 -0.22 -2.00 -11.43
N TYR A 122 0.47 -1.28 -10.54
CA TYR A 122 -0.09 -0.77 -9.30
C TYR A 122 -1.33 0.10 -9.56
N MET A 123 -1.23 1.09 -10.46
CA MET A 123 -2.36 1.96 -10.80
C MET A 123 -3.54 1.19 -11.41
N ILE A 124 -3.29 0.19 -12.26
CA ILE A 124 -4.34 -0.63 -12.87
C ILE A 124 -5.06 -1.45 -11.80
N GLY A 125 -4.32 -2.08 -10.89
CA GLY A 125 -4.89 -2.89 -9.80
C GLY A 125 -5.83 -2.06 -8.92
N ASP A 126 -5.33 -0.95 -8.38
CA ASP A 126 -6.08 -0.06 -7.49
C ASP A 126 -7.28 0.58 -8.21
N THR A 127 -7.13 0.97 -9.48
CA THR A 127 -8.22 1.54 -10.27
C THR A 127 -9.30 0.50 -10.55
N THR A 128 -8.92 -0.73 -10.89
CA THR A 128 -9.87 -1.82 -11.15
C THR A 128 -10.70 -2.10 -9.90
N LEU A 129 -10.04 -2.25 -8.75
CA LEU A 129 -10.73 -2.43 -7.48
C LEU A 129 -11.63 -1.24 -7.14
N GLY A 130 -11.12 -0.02 -7.30
CA GLY A 130 -11.87 1.20 -7.04
C GLY A 130 -13.15 1.30 -7.89
N VAL A 131 -13.09 0.93 -9.17
CA VAL A 131 -14.29 0.88 -10.03
C VAL A 131 -15.30 -0.14 -9.54
N LEU A 132 -14.87 -1.37 -9.20
CA LEU A 132 -15.77 -2.41 -8.69
C LEU A 132 -16.52 -1.94 -7.44
N LEU A 133 -15.80 -1.33 -6.51
CA LEU A 133 -16.36 -0.85 -5.26
C LEU A 133 -17.24 0.40 -5.46
N ILE A 134 -16.89 1.35 -6.35
CA ILE A 134 -17.74 2.51 -6.70
C ILE A 134 -19.08 2.06 -7.29
N LEU A 135 -19.07 1.01 -8.11
CA LEU A 135 -20.28 0.41 -8.67
C LEU A 135 -21.11 -0.35 -7.63
N GLY A 136 -20.66 -0.41 -6.38
CA GLY A 136 -21.36 -1.09 -5.28
C GLY A 136 -21.27 -2.61 -5.37
N TYR A 137 -20.31 -3.16 -6.12
CA TYR A 137 -20.09 -4.60 -6.12
C TYR A 137 -19.57 -5.04 -4.73
N PRO A 138 -20.18 -6.03 -4.06
CA PRO A 138 -19.90 -6.36 -2.67
C PRO A 138 -18.58 -7.14 -2.47
N VAL A 139 -17.48 -6.73 -3.11
CA VAL A 139 -16.18 -7.43 -3.12
C VAL A 139 -15.74 -7.85 -1.70
N TYR A 140 -15.94 -6.97 -0.72
CA TYR A 140 -15.57 -7.17 0.69
C TYR A 140 -16.76 -7.15 1.63
N SER A 141 -17.99 -7.34 1.15
CA SER A 141 -19.22 -7.21 1.94
C SER A 141 -20.11 -8.46 1.78
N PRO A 142 -21.08 -8.67 2.67
CA PRO A 142 -22.14 -9.63 2.41
C PRO A 142 -22.91 -9.26 1.11
N PRO A 143 -23.34 -10.25 0.31
CA PRO A 143 -23.27 -11.70 0.57
C PRO A 143 -21.94 -12.37 0.18
N ASP A 144 -21.09 -11.75 -0.65
CA ASP A 144 -19.88 -12.38 -1.20
C ASP A 144 -18.84 -12.73 -0.12
N VAL A 145 -18.76 -11.93 0.94
CA VAL A 145 -17.98 -12.21 2.15
C VAL A 145 -18.88 -12.20 3.39
N PRO A 146 -19.49 -13.35 3.77
CA PRO A 146 -20.54 -13.40 4.80
C PRO A 146 -20.13 -12.92 6.19
N PHE A 147 -18.86 -13.07 6.55
CA PHE A 147 -18.33 -12.68 7.86
C PHE A 147 -17.87 -11.22 7.90
N SER A 148 -17.95 -10.50 6.78
CA SER A 148 -17.49 -9.12 6.72
C SER A 148 -18.41 -8.20 7.51
N PRO A 149 -17.86 -7.35 8.40
CA PRO A 149 -18.61 -6.31 9.09
C PRO A 149 -18.82 -5.08 8.20
N TYR A 150 -18.17 -5.00 7.04
CA TYR A 150 -18.17 -3.83 6.19
C TYR A 150 -19.41 -3.79 5.30
N THR A 151 -20.04 -2.63 5.27
CA THR A 151 -21.16 -2.34 4.37
C THR A 151 -20.65 -1.90 2.99
N VAL A 152 -21.44 -2.14 1.96
CA VAL A 152 -21.12 -1.68 0.58
C VAL A 152 -20.91 -0.16 0.54
N SER A 153 -21.70 0.61 1.28
CA SER A 153 -21.55 2.08 1.33
C SER A 153 -20.20 2.51 1.90
N GLN A 154 -19.71 1.87 2.96
CA GLN A 154 -18.37 2.15 3.51
C GLN A 154 -17.27 1.88 2.46
N LEU A 155 -17.40 0.81 1.68
CA LEU A 155 -16.42 0.48 0.64
C LEU A 155 -16.48 1.42 -0.57
N VAL A 156 -17.67 1.93 -0.91
CA VAL A 156 -17.82 3.02 -1.90
C VAL A 156 -17.07 4.27 -1.41
N GLU A 157 -17.21 4.66 -0.14
CA GLU A 157 -16.49 5.80 0.45
C GLU A 157 -14.97 5.61 0.41
N VAL A 158 -14.49 4.42 0.81
CA VAL A 158 -13.07 4.03 0.69
C VAL A 158 -12.59 4.25 -0.74
N SER A 159 -13.39 3.86 -1.72
CA SER A 159 -13.01 3.88 -3.12
C SER A 159 -12.91 5.29 -3.68
N TYR A 160 -13.83 6.19 -3.32
CA TYR A 160 -13.70 7.59 -3.71
C TYR A 160 -12.43 8.22 -3.14
N LEU A 161 -12.12 7.97 -1.87
CA LEU A 161 -10.92 8.54 -1.26
C LEU A 161 -9.64 7.94 -1.87
N MET A 162 -9.58 6.62 -2.02
CA MET A 162 -8.41 5.94 -2.60
C MET A 162 -8.23 6.34 -4.07
N PHE A 163 -9.32 6.39 -4.85
CA PHE A 163 -9.26 6.87 -6.23
C PHE A 163 -8.71 8.30 -6.30
N GLY A 164 -9.15 9.20 -5.42
CA GLY A 164 -8.62 10.56 -5.33
C GLY A 164 -7.12 10.60 -5.01
N ILE A 165 -6.69 9.85 -3.99
CA ILE A 165 -5.28 9.77 -3.56
C ILE A 165 -4.41 9.19 -4.68
N MET A 166 -4.82 8.09 -5.32
CA MET A 166 -4.04 7.45 -6.38
C MET A 166 -3.91 8.32 -7.62
N ASN A 167 -4.97 9.04 -7.99
CA ASN A 167 -4.88 10.02 -9.08
C ASN A 167 -3.93 11.17 -8.73
N ALA A 168 -3.96 11.68 -7.50
CA ALA A 168 -3.02 12.71 -7.07
C ALA A 168 -1.56 12.22 -7.16
N ILE A 169 -1.29 10.98 -6.74
CA ILE A 169 0.03 10.33 -6.89
C ILE A 169 0.40 10.19 -8.38
N LEU A 170 -0.52 9.72 -9.22
CA LEU A 170 -0.32 9.60 -10.66
C LEU A 170 0.09 10.93 -11.30
N PHE A 171 -0.70 11.98 -11.10
CA PHE A 171 -0.40 13.29 -11.67
C PHE A 171 0.89 13.89 -11.10
N GLY A 172 1.18 13.65 -9.82
CA GLY A 172 2.45 14.05 -9.20
C GLY A 172 3.66 13.37 -9.86
N VAL A 173 3.60 12.05 -10.05
CA VAL A 173 4.67 11.27 -10.69
C VAL A 173 4.83 11.65 -12.16
N LEU A 174 3.73 11.77 -12.90
CA LEU A 174 3.75 12.20 -14.30
C LEU A 174 4.32 13.60 -14.45
N GLY A 175 3.83 14.57 -13.66
CA GLY A 175 4.31 15.94 -13.68
C GLY A 175 5.81 16.05 -13.37
N TYR A 176 6.28 15.33 -12.35
CA TYR A 176 7.71 15.26 -12.03
C TYR A 176 8.54 14.64 -13.17
N THR A 177 8.04 13.55 -13.77
CA THR A 177 8.74 12.85 -14.86
C THR A 177 8.81 13.72 -16.12
N LEU A 178 7.70 14.35 -16.51
CA LEU A 178 7.65 15.28 -17.64
C LEU A 178 8.58 16.47 -17.44
N ARG A 179 8.57 17.09 -16.25
CA ARG A 179 9.49 18.17 -15.92
C ARG A 179 10.95 17.75 -16.07
N LYS A 180 11.29 16.50 -15.74
CA LYS A 180 12.66 15.98 -15.88
C LYS A 180 13.05 15.65 -17.33
N LEU A 181 12.08 15.40 -18.21
CA LEU A 181 12.33 15.17 -19.64
C LEU A 181 12.46 16.49 -20.42
N LEU A 182 11.83 17.56 -19.93
CA LEU A 182 11.85 18.88 -20.56
C LEU A 182 13.03 19.77 -20.12
N ASN A 183 13.75 19.40 -19.06
CA ASN A 183 14.99 20.05 -18.60
C ASN A 183 16.19 19.17 -18.89
#